data_AF-A0A2D6P833-F1
#
_entry.id   AF-A0A2D6P833-F1
#
_cell.length_a   1.000
_cell.length_b   1.000
_cell.length_c   1.000
_cell.angle_alpha   90.00
_cell.angle_beta   90.00
_cell.angle_gamma   90.00
#
_symmetry.space_group_name_H-M   'P 1'
#
loop_
_entity.id
_entity.type
_entity.pdbx_description
1 polymer ?
#
loop_
_entity_poly.entity_id
_entity_poly.type
_entity_poly.pdbx_seq_one_letter_code
_entity_poly.pdbx_strand_id
1 'polypeptide(L)'
;MNHLGKISIRMKLDDFTNEKVEKEILQELENIQKISNGIVELLLWFDDKKDNSFDLGKILESMEEAHHWKTSIKAVSKMKSSDYVWFDVRCVEDLNVLNGNFRFQYRYHEPSQIATGLSKFSEAIRFFKDKPPKEKKVERKQKRNDL
;
A
#
# COMPACT_ATOMS: atom_id res chain seq x y z
N MET A 1 -19.00 -11.80 -5.20
CA MET A 1 -17.99 -10.76 -5.47
C MET A 1 -16.62 -11.30 -5.08
N ASN A 2 -15.61 -11.18 -5.94
CA ASN A 2 -14.25 -11.53 -5.57
C ASN A 2 -13.73 -10.50 -4.56
N HIS A 3 -13.50 -10.93 -3.33
CA HIS A 3 -12.90 -10.10 -2.29
C HIS A 3 -11.39 -10.25 -2.36
N LEU A 4 -10.65 -9.14 -2.53
CA LEU A 4 -9.19 -9.14 -2.64
C LEU A 4 -8.48 -9.43 -1.29
N GLY A 5 -9.26 -9.59 -0.22
CA GLY A 5 -8.73 -9.77 1.12
C GLY A 5 -8.24 -8.45 1.71
N LYS A 6 -7.36 -8.57 2.70
CA LYS A 6 -6.68 -7.43 3.33
C LYS A 6 -5.62 -6.87 2.39
N ILE A 7 -5.67 -5.56 2.16
CA ILE A 7 -4.69 -4.79 1.39
C ILE A 7 -3.89 -3.93 2.37
N SER A 8 -2.60 -4.21 2.51
CA SER A 8 -1.70 -3.40 3.33
C SER A 8 -0.87 -2.45 2.48
N ILE A 9 -0.87 -1.16 2.84
CA ILE A 9 -0.13 -0.10 2.16
C ILE A 9 0.92 0.44 3.14
N ARG A 10 2.17 0.55 2.70
CA ARG A 10 3.27 1.13 3.47
C ARG A 10 3.77 2.41 2.85
N MET A 11 4.01 3.42 3.68
CA MET A 11 4.66 4.68 3.30
C MET A 11 5.37 5.29 4.50
N LYS A 12 6.26 6.26 4.26
CA LYS A 12 6.96 6.97 5.32
C LYS A 12 6.00 7.91 6.03
N LEU A 13 6.15 8.03 7.34
CA LEU A 13 5.29 8.82 8.20
C LEU A 13 5.34 10.30 7.83
N ASP A 14 6.54 10.87 7.71
CA ASP A 14 6.72 12.30 7.41
C ASP A 14 6.09 12.72 6.08
N ASP A 15 6.22 11.87 5.05
CA ASP A 15 5.68 12.18 3.73
C ASP A 15 4.15 12.06 3.70
N PHE A 16 3.58 11.17 4.54
CA PHE A 16 2.14 11.03 4.71
C PHE A 16 1.54 12.24 5.44
N THR A 17 2.17 12.69 6.53
CA THR A 17 1.71 13.82 7.35
C THR A 17 2.12 15.18 6.79
N ASN A 18 2.52 15.24 5.52
CA ASN A 18 2.85 16.49 4.86
C ASN A 18 1.56 17.21 4.46
N GLU A 19 1.25 18.31 5.17
CA GLU A 19 0.01 19.09 5.01
C GLU A 19 -0.31 19.48 3.55
N LYS A 20 0.69 19.58 2.67
CA LYS A 20 0.50 19.93 1.26
C LYS A 20 -0.13 18.80 0.44
N VAL A 21 0.02 17.56 0.85
CA VAL A 21 -0.33 16.36 0.05
C VAL A 21 -1.22 15.38 0.79
N GLU A 22 -1.31 15.48 2.12
CA GLU A 22 -2.07 14.56 2.98
C GLU A 22 -3.50 14.34 2.49
N LYS A 23 -4.23 15.43 2.22
CA LYS A 23 -5.62 15.36 1.74
C LYS A 23 -5.77 14.55 0.43
N GLU A 24 -4.85 14.71 -0.51
CA GLU A 24 -4.86 13.98 -1.78
C GLU A 24 -4.56 12.49 -1.56
N ILE A 25 -3.64 12.18 -0.64
CA ILE A 25 -3.31 10.81 -0.24
C ILE A 25 -4.54 10.14 0.39
N LEU A 26 -5.19 10.80 1.36
CA LEU A 26 -6.40 10.28 2.03
C LEU A 26 -7.53 10.02 1.03
N GLN A 27 -7.73 10.91 0.06
CA GLN A 27 -8.72 10.73 -1.00
C GLN A 27 -8.44 9.50 -1.88
N GLU A 28 -7.17 9.22 -2.21
CA GLU A 28 -6.81 8.03 -2.97
C GLU A 28 -6.92 6.74 -2.14
N LEU A 29 -6.63 6.78 -0.84
CA LEU A 29 -6.86 5.66 0.08
C LEU A 29 -8.35 5.30 0.18
N GLU A 30 -9.22 6.30 0.23
CA GLU A 30 -10.68 6.15 0.17
C GLU A 30 -11.13 5.45 -1.13
N ASN A 31 -10.55 5.87 -2.27
CA ASN A 31 -10.82 5.23 -3.56
C ASN A 31 -10.40 3.75 -3.55
N ILE A 32 -9.23 3.44 -3.02
CA ILE A 32 -8.72 2.06 -2.89
C ILE A 32 -9.66 1.21 -2.03
N GLN A 33 -10.13 1.73 -0.90
CA GLN A 33 -11.06 1.02 -0.02
C GLN A 33 -12.38 0.71 -0.72
N LYS A 34 -12.97 1.71 -1.40
CA LYS A 34 -14.21 1.56 -2.18
C LYS A 34 -14.07 0.52 -3.27
N ILE A 35 -12.96 0.54 -4.00
CA ILE A 35 -12.71 -0.40 -5.12
C ILE A 35 -12.48 -1.81 -4.58
N SER A 36 -11.64 -1.97 -3.56
CA SER A 36 -11.24 -3.29 -3.07
C SER A 36 -12.37 -4.07 -2.39
N ASN A 37 -13.42 -3.38 -1.91
CA ASN A 37 -14.40 -3.94 -0.96
C ASN A 37 -13.71 -4.69 0.19
N GLY A 38 -12.49 -4.25 0.54
CA GLY A 38 -11.53 -4.92 1.40
C GLY A 38 -11.16 -4.10 2.63
N ILE A 39 -10.42 -4.73 3.54
CA ILE A 39 -9.80 -4.01 4.66
C ILE A 39 -8.50 -3.39 4.14
N VAL A 40 -8.45 -2.06 4.13
CA VAL A 40 -7.21 -1.31 3.88
C VAL A 40 -6.52 -1.09 5.22
N GLU A 41 -5.29 -1.57 5.35
CA GLU A 41 -4.42 -1.31 6.49
C GLU A 41 -3.25 -0.43 6.09
N LEU A 42 -2.94 0.57 6.91
CA LEU A 42 -1.81 1.46 6.72
C LEU A 42 -0.66 1.04 7.63
N LEU A 43 0.54 0.93 7.07
CA LEU A 43 1.79 0.79 7.81
C LEU A 43 2.63 2.04 7.56
N LEU A 44 2.67 2.94 8.53
CA LEU A 44 3.50 4.14 8.47
C LEU A 44 4.83 3.83 9.15
N TRP A 45 5.94 4.24 8.55
CA TRP A 45 7.27 3.99 9.11
C TRP A 45 8.10 5.26 9.25
N PHE A 46 9.03 5.26 10.20
CA PHE A 46 9.92 6.38 10.42
C PHE A 46 11.34 5.93 10.79
N ASP A 47 12.36 6.72 10.44
CA ASP A 47 13.75 6.40 10.73
C ASP A 47 14.14 6.91 12.12
N ASP A 48 14.09 6.01 13.11
CA ASP A 48 14.37 6.31 14.52
C ASP A 48 15.84 6.67 14.80
N LYS A 49 16.72 6.63 13.79
CA LYS A 49 18.11 7.13 13.90
C LYS A 49 18.30 8.54 13.39
N LYS A 50 17.44 9.00 12.48
CA LYS A 50 17.46 10.37 11.94
C LYS A 50 16.48 11.27 12.66
N ASP A 51 15.33 10.73 13.02
CA ASP A 51 14.18 11.52 13.43
C ASP A 51 13.99 11.43 14.94
N ASN A 52 14.69 12.31 15.67
CA ASN A 52 14.59 12.41 17.13
C ASN A 52 13.44 13.33 17.62
N SER A 53 12.69 13.95 16.71
CA SER A 53 11.67 14.96 17.06
C SER A 53 10.38 14.80 16.23
N PHE A 54 9.68 13.68 16.38
CA PHE A 54 8.30 13.62 15.95
C PHE A 54 7.41 14.38 16.94
N ASP A 55 6.69 15.36 16.43
CA ASP A 55 5.56 15.92 17.17
C ASP A 55 4.39 14.94 17.10
N LEU A 56 4.34 14.04 18.07
CA LEU A 56 3.29 13.02 18.17
C LEU A 56 1.89 13.65 18.24
N GLY A 57 1.76 14.87 18.78
CA GLY A 57 0.48 15.59 18.83
C GLY A 57 -0.01 15.91 17.43
N LYS A 58 0.84 16.54 16.62
CA LYS A 58 0.51 16.86 15.22
C LYS A 58 0.22 15.63 14.37
N ILE A 59 0.99 14.56 14.56
CA ILE A 59 0.75 13.30 13.84
C ILE A 59 -0.61 12.71 14.21
N LEU A 60 -1.00 12.75 15.49
CA LEU A 60 -2.32 12.26 15.91
C LEU A 60 -3.46 13.12 15.36
N GLU A 61 -3.29 14.45 15.32
CA GLU A 61 -4.26 15.38 14.71
C GLU A 61 -4.40 15.11 13.20
N SER A 62 -3.30 14.97 12.47
CA SER A 62 -3.32 14.69 11.03
C SER A 62 -3.96 13.31 10.73
N MET A 63 -3.72 12.34 11.61
CA MET A 63 -4.31 11.01 11.53
C MET A 63 -5.77 10.94 11.99
N GLU A 64 -6.34 12.01 12.56
CA GLU A 64 -7.74 12.02 12.97
C GLU A 64 -8.66 11.84 11.76
N GLU A 65 -8.33 12.44 10.61
CA GLU A 65 -9.07 12.18 9.36
C GLU A 65 -8.89 10.73 8.87
N ALA A 66 -7.78 10.09 9.26
CA ALA A 66 -7.43 8.71 8.90
C ALA A 66 -7.94 7.63 9.86
N HIS A 67 -8.75 7.98 10.88
CA HIS A 67 -9.16 7.09 11.97
C HIS A 67 -9.88 5.80 11.54
N HIS A 68 -10.52 5.79 10.38
CA HIS A 68 -11.30 4.66 9.89
C HIS A 68 -10.42 3.57 9.25
N TRP A 69 -9.15 3.86 8.97
CA TRP A 69 -8.17 2.86 8.57
C TRP A 69 -7.48 2.25 9.78
N LYS A 70 -7.30 0.93 9.74
CA LYS A 70 -6.41 0.27 10.69
C LYS A 70 -4.97 0.67 10.36
N THR A 71 -4.40 1.54 11.20
CA THR A 71 -3.06 2.09 11.00
C THR A 71 -2.08 1.55 12.04
N SER A 72 -0.85 1.26 11.62
CA SER A 72 0.27 0.87 12.47
C SER A 72 1.49 1.73 12.17
N ILE A 73 2.03 2.39 13.18
CA ILE A 73 3.24 3.20 13.07
C ILE A 73 4.43 2.41 13.60
N LYS A 74 5.53 2.31 12.84
CA LYS A 74 6.71 1.53 13.24
C LYS A 74 8.02 2.26 12.94
N ALA A 75 8.92 2.27 13.92
CA ALA A 75 10.31 2.61 13.68
C ALA A 75 10.98 1.60 12.74
N VAL A 76 11.92 2.05 11.90
CA VAL A 76 12.76 1.18 11.03
C VAL A 76 13.40 0.08 11.86
N SER A 77 13.97 0.39 13.03
CA SER A 77 14.61 -0.59 13.92
C SER A 77 13.69 -1.71 14.43
N LYS A 78 12.37 -1.52 14.36
CA LYS A 78 11.36 -2.50 14.80
C LYS A 78 10.73 -3.27 13.65
N MET A 79 11.05 -2.91 12.41
CA MET A 79 10.53 -3.60 11.22
C MET A 79 11.18 -4.98 11.08
N LYS A 80 10.35 -6.01 10.95
CA LYS A 80 10.78 -7.40 10.80
C LYS A 80 10.78 -7.80 9.32
N SER A 81 11.55 -8.82 8.97
CA SER A 81 11.45 -9.44 7.65
C SER A 81 10.06 -10.01 7.36
N SER A 82 9.29 -10.36 8.39
CA SER A 82 7.90 -10.80 8.26
C SER A 82 6.90 -9.66 7.99
N ASP A 83 7.31 -8.39 8.04
CA ASP A 83 6.43 -7.24 7.78
C ASP A 83 6.22 -7.03 6.27
N TYR A 84 5.54 -8.00 5.67
CA TYR A 84 5.14 -7.97 4.26
C TYR A 84 3.95 -7.04 4.04
N VAL A 85 4.01 -6.24 2.97
CA VAL A 85 2.91 -5.37 2.55
C VAL A 85 2.50 -5.61 1.10
N TRP A 86 1.25 -5.29 0.76
CA TRP A 86 0.79 -5.37 -0.63
C TRP A 86 1.44 -4.28 -1.47
N PHE A 87 1.40 -3.04 -1.00
CA PHE A 87 1.89 -1.91 -1.77
C PHE A 87 2.83 -1.07 -0.94
N ASP A 88 4.05 -0.90 -1.43
CA ASP A 88 5.10 -0.11 -0.81
C ASP A 88 5.31 1.17 -1.62
N VAL A 89 4.95 2.32 -1.03
CA VAL A 89 5.16 3.64 -1.63
C VAL A 89 6.39 4.24 -0.98
N ARG A 90 7.47 4.42 -1.74
CA ARG A 90 8.80 4.69 -1.18
C ARG A 90 9.56 5.78 -1.93
N CYS A 91 10.15 6.72 -1.19
CA CYS A 91 11.09 7.68 -1.74
C CYS A 91 12.32 6.95 -2.29
N VAL A 92 12.86 7.42 -3.42
CA VAL A 92 14.10 6.85 -4.00
C VAL A 92 15.30 6.95 -3.05
N GLU A 93 15.30 7.92 -2.14
CA GLU A 93 16.36 8.12 -1.14
C GLU A 93 16.30 7.07 -0.02
N ASP A 94 15.12 6.48 0.22
CA ASP A 94 14.87 5.55 1.31
C ASP A 94 14.93 4.07 0.86
N LEU A 95 15.35 3.80 -0.38
CA LEU A 95 15.39 2.44 -0.95
C LEU A 95 16.22 1.46 -0.11
N ASN A 96 17.32 1.93 0.48
CA ASN A 96 18.23 1.12 1.29
C ASN A 96 17.89 1.10 2.79
N VAL A 97 16.88 1.87 3.21
CA VAL A 97 16.47 1.98 4.63
C VAL A 97 15.64 0.78 5.05
N LEU A 98 14.81 0.27 4.13
CA LEU A 98 13.83 -0.78 4.41
C LEU A 98 14.00 -2.01 3.54
N ASN A 99 13.76 -3.18 4.13
CA ASN A 99 13.76 -4.46 3.42
C ASN A 99 12.68 -4.52 2.31
N GLY A 100 12.96 -5.33 1.28
CA GLY A 100 12.14 -5.48 0.07
C GLY A 100 10.89 -6.36 0.20
N ASN A 101 10.30 -6.46 1.39
CA ASN A 101 9.15 -7.36 1.63
C ASN A 101 7.84 -6.67 1.24
N PHE A 102 7.52 -6.73 -0.04
CA PHE A 102 6.30 -6.18 -0.61
C PHE A 102 5.86 -6.93 -1.88
N ARG A 103 4.57 -6.81 -2.27
CA ARG A 103 4.09 -7.34 -3.56
C ARG A 103 4.43 -6.41 -4.72
N PHE A 104 4.10 -5.13 -4.52
CA PHE A 104 4.23 -4.06 -5.50
C PHE A 104 4.93 -2.89 -4.83
N GLN A 105 5.68 -2.14 -5.61
CA GLN A 105 6.34 -0.92 -5.15
C GLN A 105 6.10 0.21 -6.14
N TYR A 106 5.86 1.39 -5.61
CA TYR A 106 5.92 2.64 -6.33
C TYR A 106 7.03 3.50 -5.74
N ARG A 107 7.86 4.06 -6.63
CA ARG A 107 8.99 4.90 -6.25
C ARG A 107 8.67 6.35 -6.62
N TYR A 108 8.96 7.26 -5.71
CA TYR A 108 8.80 8.69 -5.93
C TYR A 108 10.05 9.48 -5.55
N HIS A 109 10.15 10.70 -6.06
CA HIS A 109 11.16 11.68 -5.70
C HIS A 109 10.60 12.72 -4.73
N GLU A 110 9.32 13.08 -4.89
CA GLU A 110 8.65 14.10 -4.08
C GLU A 110 7.33 13.57 -3.48
N PRO A 111 6.94 13.99 -2.25
CA PRO A 111 5.71 13.53 -1.60
C PRO A 111 4.43 13.75 -2.41
N SER A 112 4.39 14.78 -3.27
CA SER A 112 3.25 15.05 -4.16
C SER A 112 2.95 13.93 -5.16
N GLN A 113 3.92 13.04 -5.40
CA GLN A 113 3.75 11.89 -6.29
C GLN A 113 3.12 10.68 -5.58
N ILE A 114 2.98 10.69 -4.25
CA ILE A 114 2.39 9.58 -3.49
C ILE A 114 0.94 9.32 -3.94
N ALA A 115 0.14 10.38 -4.08
CA ALA A 115 -1.23 10.28 -4.57
C ALA A 115 -1.29 9.64 -5.97
N THR A 116 -0.35 10.00 -6.87
CA THR A 116 -0.23 9.36 -8.19
C THR A 116 0.09 7.87 -8.07
N GLY A 117 0.96 7.48 -7.13
CA GLY A 117 1.28 6.08 -6.84
C GLY A 117 0.06 5.29 -6.38
N LEU A 118 -0.72 5.86 -5.46
CA LEU A 118 -1.97 5.25 -4.96
C LEU A 118 -3.03 5.15 -6.06
N SER A 119 -3.16 6.15 -6.91
CA SER A 119 -4.07 6.13 -8.06
C SER A 119 -3.73 4.98 -9.04
N LYS A 120 -2.44 4.78 -9.37
CA LYS A 120 -1.99 3.63 -10.16
C LYS A 120 -2.28 2.29 -9.48
N PHE A 121 -2.18 2.24 -8.15
CA PHE A 121 -2.53 1.04 -7.40
C PHE A 121 -4.04 0.76 -7.43
N SER A 122 -4.89 1.80 -7.38
CA SER A 122 -6.33 1.70 -7.60
C SER A 122 -6.66 1.06 -8.96
N GLU A 123 -5.98 1.46 -10.02
CA GLU A 123 -6.13 0.86 -11.35
C GLU A 123 -5.76 -0.64 -11.34
N ALA A 124 -4.67 -1.01 -10.69
CA ALA A 124 -4.28 -2.41 -10.54
C ALA A 124 -5.33 -3.22 -9.75
N ILE A 125 -5.87 -2.67 -8.66
CA ILE A 125 -6.94 -3.31 -7.88
C ILE A 125 -8.19 -3.52 -8.73
N ARG A 126 -8.60 -2.52 -9.54
CA ARG A 126 -9.73 -2.67 -10.49
C ARG A 126 -9.49 -3.83 -11.45
N PHE A 127 -8.30 -3.88 -12.05
CA PHE A 127 -7.93 -4.98 -12.95
C PHE A 127 -8.04 -6.37 -12.30
N PHE A 128 -7.62 -6.52 -11.02
CA PHE A 128 -7.75 -7.80 -10.32
C PHE A 128 -9.19 -8.16 -9.95
N LYS A 129 -10.04 -7.15 -9.68
CA LYS A 129 -11.43 -7.33 -9.30
C LYS A 129 -12.31 -7.68 -10.51
N ASP A 130 -12.13 -6.94 -11.61
CA ASP A 130 -12.93 -7.03 -12.84
C ASP A 130 -12.46 -8.17 -13.76
N LYS A 131 -11.93 -9.24 -13.15
CA LYS A 131 -11.41 -10.39 -13.87
C LYS A 131 -12.51 -10.92 -14.81
N PRO A 132 -12.25 -11.02 -16.13
CA PRO A 132 -13.27 -11.47 -17.06
C PRO A 132 -13.80 -12.85 -16.61
N PRO A 133 -15.09 -13.14 -16.88
CA PRO A 133 -15.67 -14.44 -16.56
C PRO A 133 -14.72 -15.52 -17.07
N LYS A 134 -14.40 -16.52 -16.22
CA LYS A 134 -13.58 -17.64 -16.67
C LYS A 134 -14.23 -18.21 -17.92
N GLU A 135 -13.57 -18.06 -19.07
CA GLU A 135 -13.98 -18.73 -20.29
C GLU A 135 -14.11 -20.22 -19.96
N LYS A 136 -15.17 -20.86 -20.47
CA LYS A 136 -15.38 -22.30 -20.27
C LYS A 136 -14.08 -22.99 -20.68
N LYS A 137 -13.44 -23.69 -19.73
CA LYS A 137 -12.24 -24.48 -20.02
C LYS A 137 -12.57 -25.39 -21.19
N VAL A 138 -11.88 -25.21 -22.32
CA VAL A 138 -11.92 -26.19 -23.40
C VAL A 138 -11.37 -27.49 -22.83
N GLU A 139 -12.22 -28.51 -22.72
CA GLU A 139 -11.79 -29.84 -22.30
C GLU A 139 -10.81 -30.40 -23.34
N ARG A 140 -9.52 -30.29 -23.04
CA ARG A 140 -8.49 -30.92 -23.85
C ARG A 140 -8.52 -32.42 -23.55
N LYS A 141 -8.93 -33.23 -24.54
CA LYS A 141 -8.75 -34.69 -24.46
C LYS A 141 -7.27 -34.97 -24.31
N GLN A 142 -6.88 -35.58 -23.19
CA GLN A 142 -5.52 -36.07 -22.98
C GLN A 142 -5.21 -37.13 -24.03
N LYS A 143 -4.21 -36.89 -24.88
CA LYS A 143 -3.68 -37.94 -25.76
C LYS A 143 -2.89 -38.91 -24.91
N ARG A 144 -3.36 -40.16 -24.79
CA ARG A 144 -2.50 -41.26 -24.36
C ARG A 144 -1.67 -41.68 -25.58
N ASN A 145 -0.35 -41.73 -25.41
CA ASN A 145 0.51 -42.46 -26.31
C ASN A 145 0.52 -43.90 -25.81
N ASP A 146 -0.52 -44.65 -26.16
CA ASP A 146 -0.48 -46.10 -25.99
C ASP A 146 0.26 -46.64 -27.22
N LEU A 147 1.46 -47.19 -26.99
CA LEU A 147 2.30 -47.92 -27.96
C LEU A 147 1.86 -49.38 -28.04
#